data_AF-A0A0J9SUH5-F1
#
_entry.id   AF-A0A0J9SUH5-F1
#
_cell.length_a   1.000
_cell.length_b   1.000
_cell.length_c   1.000
_cell.angle_alpha   90.00
_cell.angle_beta   90.00
_cell.angle_gamma   90.00
#
_symmetry.space_group_name_H-M   'P 1'
#
loop_
_entity.id
_entity.type
_entity.pdbx_description
1 polymer ?
#
loop_
_entity_poly.entity_id
_entity_poly.type
_entity_poly.pdbx_seq_one_letter_code
_entity_poly.pdbx_strand_id
1 'polypeptide(L)'
;MSTANHFQNYVTHTLGEGVTEESTPTVRVNASPIPAHGMKADSQFKTLIEHLHILKFKLEKEKKMHKRKKKGLPKEEGARQEDKTNAKGAHSRVQFESGNPQKREERTSSTLMRRDDGLAADDPDAPDDPADPADPEGESSCPIPQLIQTIEIYKHRNAEQQREKVLLIEKYERVLRKIRKRHIHQIGQIKNNVLLDVDFLIQKYRNVSLELLQIGRKKEKEKREENRKMTEMCVAACRRFEADVKESAKTAMQAQQAEVAKAIGDAKKENAALKKKISELKNQMEEDKRKAGSIEVKALQNRLREQCTVNDELRSAISRERKEHEMSLMDLYSKVDLQIKTYEENIVKVFHDILLRNKINMGVDELSRCIQVTMDAHYGQGKLPAD
;
A
#
# COMPACT_ATOMS: atom_id res chain seq x y z
N MET A 1 -11.07 -43.09 -21.73
CA MET A 1 -10.29 -42.70 -20.53
C MET A 1 -10.17 -41.17 -20.51
N SER A 2 -11.28 -40.43 -20.35
CA SER A 2 -11.79 -39.86 -19.09
C SER A 2 -10.74 -39.10 -18.26
N THR A 3 -10.74 -37.75 -18.31
CA THR A 3 -10.32 -36.80 -17.25
C THR A 3 -10.64 -35.34 -17.63
N ALA A 4 -11.81 -35.05 -18.22
CA ALA A 4 -12.23 -33.68 -18.53
C ALA A 4 -13.22 -33.07 -17.53
N ASN A 5 -13.74 -33.83 -16.56
CA ASN A 5 -14.85 -33.38 -15.70
C ASN A 5 -14.50 -33.18 -14.21
N HIS A 6 -13.24 -32.96 -13.85
CA HIS A 6 -12.86 -32.81 -12.43
C HIS A 6 -12.56 -31.37 -11.97
N PHE A 7 -12.60 -30.37 -12.86
CA PHE A 7 -12.26 -28.98 -12.49
C PHE A 7 -13.46 -28.03 -12.33
N GLN A 8 -14.67 -28.43 -12.72
CA GLN A 8 -15.83 -27.53 -12.68
C GLN A 8 -16.60 -27.54 -11.33
N ASN A 9 -16.40 -28.53 -10.46
CA ASN A 9 -17.26 -28.77 -9.29
C ASN A 9 -16.65 -28.38 -7.92
N TYR A 10 -15.45 -27.77 -7.87
CA TYR A 10 -14.82 -27.42 -6.59
C TYR A 10 -14.97 -25.94 -6.19
N VAL A 11 -15.65 -25.12 -6.99
CA VAL A 11 -15.89 -23.69 -6.70
C VAL A 11 -17.32 -23.43 -6.22
N THR A 12 -18.23 -24.39 -6.36
CA THR A 12 -19.65 -24.22 -6.00
C THR A 12 -20.00 -24.57 -4.55
N HIS A 13 -19.05 -25.03 -3.72
CA HIS A 13 -19.35 -25.54 -2.38
C HIS A 13 -18.82 -24.73 -1.19
N THR A 14 -18.37 -23.48 -1.35
CA THR A 14 -17.86 -22.69 -0.21
C THR A 14 -18.50 -21.32 -0.03
N LEU A 15 -19.71 -21.08 -0.55
CA LEU A 15 -20.46 -19.83 -0.36
C LEU A 15 -21.97 -20.08 -0.41
N GLY A 16 -22.47 -20.90 0.51
CA GLY A 16 -23.90 -21.16 0.63
C GLY A 16 -24.23 -21.81 1.95
N GLU A 17 -24.29 -21.00 3.01
CA GLU A 17 -25.24 -21.18 4.12
C GLU A 17 -25.12 -20.01 5.10
N GLY A 18 -26.26 -19.34 5.34
CA GLY A 18 -26.40 -18.26 6.31
C GLY A 18 -26.93 -16.97 5.70
N VAL A 19 -28.23 -16.91 5.39
CA VAL A 19 -29.22 -15.94 5.95
C VAL A 19 -30.60 -16.33 5.40
N THR A 20 -31.44 -16.90 6.27
CA THR A 20 -32.90 -16.90 6.17
C THR A 20 -33.43 -15.52 6.57
N GLU A 21 -34.25 -14.88 5.73
CA GLU A 21 -35.58 -14.32 6.08
C GLU A 21 -36.27 -13.63 4.87
N GLU A 22 -37.41 -14.22 4.48
CA GLU A 22 -38.72 -13.65 4.07
C GLU A 22 -38.88 -12.58 2.96
N SER A 23 -39.37 -13.07 1.81
CA SER A 23 -40.57 -12.70 1.01
C SER A 23 -41.26 -11.30 1.14
N THR A 24 -41.07 -10.45 0.10
CA THR A 24 -42.03 -9.61 -0.72
C THR A 24 -43.20 -8.80 -0.08
N PRO A 25 -43.72 -7.66 -0.65
CA PRO A 25 -43.72 -7.27 -2.08
C PRO A 25 -43.53 -5.77 -2.44
N THR A 26 -43.43 -5.53 -3.76
CA THR A 26 -43.38 -4.29 -4.57
C THR A 26 -44.24 -3.09 -4.13
N VAL A 27 -43.62 -1.89 -4.10
CA VAL A 27 -44.24 -0.60 -4.50
C VAL A 27 -43.18 0.28 -5.21
N ARG A 28 -43.53 0.77 -6.41
CA ARG A 28 -42.75 1.72 -7.22
C ARG A 28 -42.65 3.09 -6.55
N VAL A 29 -41.44 3.64 -6.41
CA VAL A 29 -41.20 5.10 -6.45
C VAL A 29 -39.85 5.35 -7.14
N ASN A 30 -39.87 6.28 -8.09
CA ASN A 30 -38.72 6.74 -8.87
C ASN A 30 -37.59 7.27 -7.97
N ALA A 31 -36.37 6.75 -8.14
CA ALA A 31 -35.17 7.37 -7.62
C ALA A 31 -34.01 7.22 -8.64
N SER A 32 -33.30 8.32 -8.83
CA SER A 32 -32.22 8.58 -9.78
C SER A 32 -31.10 7.54 -9.81
N PRO A 33 -30.25 7.51 -10.87
CA PRO A 33 -29.24 6.47 -11.06
C PRO A 33 -28.20 6.50 -9.95
N ILE A 34 -28.04 5.39 -9.23
CA ILE A 34 -26.96 5.16 -8.27
C ILE A 34 -25.62 5.15 -9.05
N PRO A 35 -24.55 5.80 -8.57
CA PRO A 35 -23.28 5.86 -9.30
C PRO A 35 -22.68 4.46 -9.47
N ALA A 36 -22.46 4.04 -10.71
CA ALA A 36 -21.83 2.77 -11.10
C ALA A 36 -20.33 2.68 -10.73
N HIS A 37 -19.89 3.35 -9.67
CA HIS A 37 -18.49 3.44 -9.28
C HIS A 37 -18.01 2.22 -8.48
N GLY A 38 -18.90 1.56 -7.72
CA GLY A 38 -18.58 0.37 -6.93
C GLY A 38 -18.28 -0.88 -7.77
N MET A 39 -19.04 -1.11 -8.84
CA MET A 39 -18.88 -2.27 -9.74
C MET A 39 -17.54 -2.27 -10.50
N LYS A 40 -16.97 -1.09 -10.78
CA LYS A 40 -15.64 -0.96 -11.42
C LYS A 40 -14.49 -1.22 -10.44
N ALA A 41 -14.65 -0.82 -9.18
CA ALA A 41 -13.66 -1.13 -8.15
C ALA A 41 -13.62 -2.64 -7.88
N ASP A 42 -14.78 -3.29 -7.79
CA ASP A 42 -14.88 -4.74 -7.59
C ASP A 42 -14.33 -5.55 -8.76
N SER A 43 -14.52 -5.10 -10.00
CA SER A 43 -13.93 -5.76 -11.17
C SER A 43 -12.40 -5.58 -11.19
N GLN A 44 -11.90 -4.40 -10.85
CA GLN A 44 -10.45 -4.15 -10.72
C GLN A 44 -9.82 -4.98 -9.60
N PHE A 45 -10.50 -5.15 -8.45
CA PHE A 45 -10.04 -6.00 -7.36
C PHE A 45 -10.03 -7.48 -7.75
N LYS A 46 -11.05 -7.97 -8.47
CA LYS A 46 -11.07 -9.35 -8.99
C LYS A 46 -9.92 -9.59 -9.98
N THR A 47 -9.68 -8.67 -10.91
CA THR A 47 -8.56 -8.78 -11.86
C THR A 47 -7.20 -8.73 -11.16
N LEU A 48 -7.06 -7.90 -10.12
CA LEU A 48 -5.84 -7.85 -9.31
C LEU A 48 -5.58 -9.16 -8.56
N ILE A 49 -6.63 -9.77 -7.99
CA ILE A 49 -6.53 -11.06 -7.30
C ILE A 49 -6.13 -12.18 -8.27
N GLU A 50 -6.72 -12.24 -9.47
CA GLU A 50 -6.32 -13.19 -10.51
C GLU A 50 -4.86 -13.00 -10.94
N HIS A 51 -4.43 -11.75 -11.17
CA HIS A 51 -3.06 -11.45 -11.54
C HIS A 51 -2.06 -11.83 -10.44
N LEU A 52 -2.40 -11.59 -9.16
CA LEU A 52 -1.58 -11.99 -8.01
C LEU A 52 -1.48 -13.52 -7.89
N HIS A 53 -2.55 -14.25 -8.17
CA HIS A 53 -2.55 -15.72 -8.17
C HIS A 53 -1.67 -16.29 -9.29
N ILE A 54 -1.75 -15.73 -10.50
CA ILE A 54 -0.90 -16.11 -11.63
C ILE A 54 0.57 -15.80 -11.33
N LEU A 55 0.85 -14.64 -10.74
CA LEU A 55 2.21 -14.23 -10.38
C LEU A 55 2.80 -15.14 -9.30
N LYS A 56 2.02 -15.47 -8.26
CA LYS A 56 2.41 -16.43 -7.22
C LYS A 56 2.78 -17.79 -7.83
N PHE A 57 1.98 -18.29 -8.77
CA PHE A 57 2.25 -19.55 -9.46
C PHE A 57 3.55 -19.50 -10.29
N LYS A 58 3.78 -18.40 -11.03
CA LYS A 58 5.01 -18.19 -11.81
C LYS A 58 6.25 -18.14 -10.91
N LEU A 59 6.20 -17.37 -9.82
CA LEU A 59 7.30 -17.26 -8.85
C LEU A 59 7.57 -18.58 -8.15
N GLU A 60 6.53 -19.38 -7.86
CA GLU A 60 6.70 -20.70 -7.26
C GLU A 60 7.35 -21.69 -8.24
N LYS A 61 7.00 -21.61 -9.53
CA LYS A 61 7.64 -22.38 -10.62
C LYS A 61 9.11 -21.99 -10.77
N GLU A 62 9.43 -20.70 -10.79
CA GLU A 62 10.82 -20.20 -10.84
C GLU A 62 11.63 -20.61 -9.60
N LYS A 63 11.05 -20.55 -8.39
CA LYS A 63 11.69 -21.00 -7.15
C LYS A 63 12.00 -22.51 -7.19
N LYS A 64 11.11 -23.33 -7.77
CA LYS A 64 11.35 -24.76 -8.01
C LYS A 64 12.46 -25.00 -9.03
N MET A 65 12.53 -24.19 -10.10
CA MET A 65 13.60 -24.24 -11.10
C MET A 65 14.96 -23.82 -10.51
N HIS A 66 15.00 -22.78 -9.66
CA HIS A 66 16.21 -22.37 -8.96
C HIS A 66 16.67 -23.40 -7.91
N LYS A 67 15.75 -24.06 -7.19
CA LYS A 67 16.09 -25.17 -6.28
C LYS A 67 16.67 -26.37 -7.03
N ARG A 68 16.17 -26.69 -8.23
CA ARG A 68 16.74 -27.75 -9.08
C ARG A 68 18.13 -27.39 -9.61
N LYS A 69 18.36 -26.13 -10.01
CA LYS A 69 19.69 -25.63 -10.42
C LYS A 69 20.71 -25.63 -9.26
N LYS A 70 20.28 -25.38 -8.01
CA LYS A 70 21.15 -25.39 -6.81
C LYS A 70 21.52 -26.80 -6.32
N LYS A 71 20.79 -27.85 -6.74
CA LYS A 71 21.10 -29.26 -6.42
C LYS A 71 22.13 -29.90 -7.37
N GLY A 72 22.54 -29.20 -8.43
CA GLY A 72 23.50 -29.68 -9.43
C GLY A 72 24.94 -29.17 -9.27
N LEU A 73 25.27 -28.50 -8.16
CA LEU A 73 26.65 -28.11 -7.83
C LEU A 73 27.08 -28.75 -6.51
N PRO A 74 28.34 -29.26 -6.40
CA PRO A 74 28.87 -29.79 -5.17
C PRO A 74 28.97 -28.67 -4.12
N LYS A 75 28.57 -29.01 -2.88
CA LYS A 75 28.67 -28.13 -1.70
C LYS A 75 30.14 -27.93 -1.33
N GLU A 76 30.61 -26.69 -1.32
CA GLU A 76 31.67 -26.28 -0.38
C GLU A 76 31.01 -25.98 0.97
N GLU A 77 31.33 -26.80 1.96
CA GLU A 77 31.09 -26.52 3.37
C GLU A 77 32.13 -25.52 3.89
N GLY A 78 31.65 -24.47 4.54
CA GLY A 78 32.48 -23.46 5.15
C GLY A 78 31.70 -22.65 6.17
N ALA A 79 31.24 -23.31 7.24
CA ALA A 79 30.81 -22.64 8.46
C ALA A 79 31.69 -23.14 9.61
N ARG A 80 32.60 -22.26 10.03
CA ARG A 80 33.44 -22.42 11.23
C ARG A 80 32.55 -22.41 12.47
N GLN A 81 32.83 -23.32 13.40
CA GLN A 81 32.61 -23.08 14.82
C GLN A 81 33.82 -23.64 15.57
N GLU A 82 34.36 -22.82 16.46
CA GLU A 82 35.55 -23.05 17.27
C GLU A 82 35.30 -24.15 18.31
N ASP A 83 36.30 -25.00 18.60
CA ASP A 83 36.78 -25.13 19.98
C ASP A 83 38.12 -25.88 20.10
N LYS A 84 38.79 -25.59 21.22
CA LYS A 84 40.18 -25.83 21.60
C LYS A 84 40.56 -27.32 21.71
N THR A 85 41.82 -27.65 21.43
CA THR A 85 42.70 -28.47 22.32
C THR A 85 44.14 -28.57 21.80
N ASN A 86 45.08 -28.50 22.74
CA ASN A 86 46.52 -28.70 22.58
C ASN A 86 46.88 -30.15 22.20
N ALA A 87 47.91 -30.35 21.37
CA ALA A 87 49.15 -31.08 21.70
C ALA A 87 49.92 -31.57 20.45
N LYS A 88 51.24 -31.33 20.50
CA LYS A 88 52.37 -32.14 20.01
C LYS A 88 52.29 -32.80 18.62
N GLY A 89 53.08 -32.23 17.72
CA GLY A 89 54.21 -32.88 17.03
C GLY A 89 53.98 -34.21 16.32
N ALA A 90 54.06 -34.19 14.99
CA ALA A 90 54.71 -35.24 14.22
C ALA A 90 55.07 -34.70 12.83
N HIS A 91 56.36 -34.79 12.51
CA HIS A 91 56.87 -34.82 11.15
C HIS A 91 56.09 -35.82 10.29
N SER A 92 55.84 -35.51 9.03
CA SER A 92 56.57 -36.10 7.88
C SER A 92 55.76 -36.02 6.58
N ARG A 93 56.51 -35.79 5.49
CA ARG A 93 56.32 -36.38 4.15
C ARG A 93 55.44 -35.60 3.15
N VAL A 94 56.08 -34.65 2.47
CA VAL A 94 55.94 -34.51 1.02
C VAL A 94 57.34 -34.43 0.42
N GLN A 95 57.63 -35.39 -0.46
CA GLN A 95 58.88 -35.51 -1.21
C GLN A 95 59.02 -34.34 -2.18
N PHE A 96 60.16 -33.65 -2.13
CA PHE A 96 60.74 -32.98 -3.28
C PHE A 96 62.11 -33.62 -3.50
N GLU A 97 62.29 -34.32 -4.61
CA GLU A 97 63.61 -34.71 -5.07
C GLU A 97 64.37 -33.45 -5.51
N SER A 98 65.28 -33.01 -4.65
CA SER A 98 66.36 -32.09 -4.99
C SER A 98 67.66 -32.89 -5.12
N GLY A 99 68.17 -33.01 -6.35
CA GLY A 99 69.49 -33.56 -6.64
C GLY A 99 70.32 -32.55 -7.43
N ASN A 100 71.04 -31.69 -6.71
CA ASN A 100 72.22 -30.95 -7.14
C ASN A 100 73.21 -31.06 -5.94
N PRO A 101 74.54 -30.84 -6.02
CA PRO A 101 75.38 -30.46 -7.17
C PRO A 101 76.76 -31.18 -7.21
N GLN A 102 77.60 -30.74 -8.15
CA GLN A 102 79.08 -30.74 -8.10
C GLN A 102 79.84 -32.06 -7.90
N LYS A 103 80.62 -32.45 -8.91
CA LYS A 103 82.07 -32.64 -8.74
C LYS A 103 82.84 -32.48 -10.04
N ARG A 104 83.76 -31.52 -9.98
CA ARG A 104 84.91 -31.26 -10.85
C ARG A 104 85.91 -32.39 -10.66
N GLU A 105 86.39 -32.99 -11.74
CA GLU A 105 87.71 -33.64 -11.75
C GLU A 105 88.26 -33.67 -13.19
N GLU A 106 89.28 -32.84 -13.42
CA GLU A 106 90.27 -33.00 -14.47
C GLU A 106 91.09 -34.27 -14.16
N ARG A 107 91.25 -35.16 -15.13
CA ARG A 107 92.34 -36.15 -15.12
C ARG A 107 93.15 -36.05 -16.40
N THR A 108 94.22 -35.26 -16.30
CA THR A 108 95.46 -35.48 -17.03
C THR A 108 96.20 -36.65 -16.38
N SER A 109 96.54 -37.67 -17.17
CA SER A 109 97.65 -38.57 -16.82
C SER A 109 98.22 -39.18 -18.09
N SER A 110 99.35 -38.60 -18.51
CA SER A 110 100.39 -39.24 -19.30
C SER A 110 101.04 -40.33 -18.45
N THR A 111 101.05 -41.59 -18.88
CA THR A 111 102.01 -42.59 -18.37
C THR A 111 102.27 -43.66 -19.43
N LEU A 112 103.45 -43.54 -20.06
CA LEU A 112 104.43 -44.58 -20.34
C LEU A 112 104.05 -45.89 -21.06
N MET A 113 104.75 -46.07 -22.18
CA MET A 113 105.03 -47.28 -22.97
C MET A 113 105.16 -48.59 -22.17
N ARG A 114 104.58 -49.67 -22.70
CA ARG A 114 105.30 -50.95 -22.87
C ARG A 114 104.67 -51.84 -23.96
N ARG A 115 105.55 -52.36 -24.82
CA ARG A 115 105.39 -53.52 -25.75
C ARG A 115 105.07 -54.81 -24.95
N ASP A 116 104.60 -55.94 -25.48
CA ASP A 116 104.95 -56.71 -26.69
C ASP A 116 103.84 -57.77 -26.98
N ASP A 117 103.91 -58.34 -28.20
CA ASP A 117 103.50 -59.67 -28.67
C ASP A 117 102.02 -60.11 -28.81
N GLY A 118 101.65 -60.48 -30.05
CA GLY A 118 100.42 -61.24 -30.34
C GLY A 118 100.02 -61.35 -31.80
N LEU A 119 100.86 -62.04 -32.58
CA LEU A 119 100.57 -62.85 -33.78
C LEU A 119 99.22 -62.74 -34.52
N ALA A 120 99.37 -62.48 -35.83
CA ALA A 120 98.91 -63.29 -36.96
C ALA A 120 97.49 -63.11 -37.57
N ALA A 121 97.54 -63.26 -38.91
CA ALA A 121 96.49 -63.51 -39.89
C ALA A 121 95.62 -62.31 -40.29
N ASP A 122 95.32 -62.05 -41.55
CA ASP A 122 95.73 -62.55 -42.87
C ASP A 122 95.05 -61.54 -43.81
N ASP A 123 95.75 -60.99 -44.81
CA ASP A 123 95.08 -60.56 -46.04
C ASP A 123 96.08 -60.56 -47.19
N PRO A 124 95.83 -61.34 -48.26
CA PRO A 124 96.71 -61.47 -49.41
C PRO A 124 96.38 -60.36 -50.42
N ASP A 125 97.40 -59.83 -51.07
CA ASP A 125 97.37 -59.43 -52.49
C ASP A 125 98.69 -58.72 -52.81
N ALA A 126 99.69 -59.53 -53.17
CA ALA A 126 100.87 -59.07 -53.87
C ALA A 126 100.79 -59.62 -55.32
N PRO A 127 100.96 -58.78 -56.35
CA PRO A 127 101.25 -59.26 -57.69
C PRO A 127 102.74 -59.53 -57.88
N ASP A 128 103.00 -60.55 -58.68
CA ASP A 128 104.27 -61.11 -59.13
C ASP A 128 105.27 -60.11 -59.77
N ASP A 129 106.56 -60.32 -59.44
CA ASP A 129 107.80 -60.31 -60.25
C ASP A 129 108.14 -59.11 -61.20
N PRO A 130 109.43 -58.84 -61.56
CA PRO A 130 110.49 -59.85 -61.72
C PRO A 130 111.93 -59.47 -61.28
N ALA A 131 112.71 -60.55 -61.11
CA ALA A 131 114.08 -60.77 -61.56
C ALA A 131 115.21 -59.79 -61.17
N ASP A 132 116.10 -60.31 -60.31
CA ASP A 132 117.55 -60.47 -60.50
C ASP A 132 118.27 -59.51 -61.48
N PRO A 133 119.42 -58.94 -61.04
CA PRO A 133 120.65 -59.61 -61.44
C PRO A 133 121.76 -59.60 -60.37
N ALA A 134 122.33 -60.79 -60.14
CA ALA A 134 123.75 -61.11 -60.19
C ALA A 134 124.76 -60.00 -59.84
N ASP A 135 125.42 -60.20 -58.68
CA ASP A 135 126.83 -60.01 -58.31
C ASP A 135 127.84 -59.63 -59.43
N PRO A 136 128.98 -58.94 -59.13
CA PRO A 136 129.91 -59.37 -58.07
C PRO A 136 130.77 -58.30 -57.35
N GLU A 137 131.24 -58.73 -56.17
CA GLU A 137 132.56 -58.59 -55.56
C GLU A 137 133.41 -57.30 -55.71
N GLY A 138 133.90 -56.85 -54.54
CA GLY A 138 135.30 -56.45 -54.40
C GLY A 138 135.55 -55.01 -53.92
N GLU A 139 135.63 -54.81 -52.60
CA GLU A 139 136.89 -54.46 -51.90
C GLU A 139 136.66 -53.89 -50.48
N SER A 140 137.00 -54.70 -49.50
CA SER A 140 137.80 -54.38 -48.30
C SER A 140 137.54 -53.08 -47.52
N SER A 141 136.66 -53.21 -46.52
CA SER A 141 136.70 -52.48 -45.25
C SER A 141 135.90 -53.31 -44.24
N CYS A 142 136.40 -53.55 -43.02
CA CYS A 142 135.67 -54.32 -42.01
C CYS A 142 134.21 -53.79 -41.88
N PRO A 143 133.17 -54.60 -42.15
CA PRO A 143 131.78 -54.10 -42.21
C PRO A 143 131.24 -53.65 -40.84
N ILE A 144 131.86 -54.13 -39.76
CA ILE A 144 131.31 -54.04 -38.40
C ILE A 144 131.31 -52.59 -37.88
N PRO A 145 132.41 -51.79 -37.95
CA PRO A 145 132.38 -50.41 -37.49
C PRO A 145 131.49 -49.49 -38.33
N GLN A 146 131.44 -49.67 -39.66
CA GLN A 146 130.56 -48.91 -40.56
C GLN A 146 129.08 -49.23 -40.30
N LEU A 147 128.76 -50.49 -39.99
CA LEU A 147 127.42 -50.91 -39.61
C LEU A 147 127.00 -50.32 -38.26
N ILE A 148 127.88 -50.32 -37.26
CA ILE A 148 127.63 -49.68 -35.95
C ILE A 148 127.36 -48.18 -36.11
N GLN A 149 128.18 -47.49 -36.91
CA GLN A 149 127.99 -46.06 -37.19
C GLN A 149 126.66 -45.79 -37.91
N THR A 150 126.26 -46.66 -38.85
CA THR A 150 124.98 -46.55 -39.56
C THR A 150 123.78 -46.78 -38.62
N ILE A 151 123.89 -47.75 -37.70
CA ILE A 151 122.86 -48.00 -36.67
C ILE A 151 122.73 -46.80 -35.72
N GLU A 152 123.85 -46.19 -35.32
CA GLU A 152 123.84 -44.99 -34.47
C GLU A 152 123.20 -43.79 -35.18
N ILE A 153 123.53 -43.56 -36.45
CA ILE A 153 122.89 -42.53 -37.29
C ILE A 153 121.39 -42.77 -37.40
N TYR A 154 120.96 -44.02 -37.64
CA TYR A 154 119.54 -44.35 -37.71
C TYR A 154 118.82 -44.15 -36.37
N LYS A 155 119.45 -44.53 -35.26
CA LYS A 155 118.93 -44.31 -33.91
C LYS A 155 118.77 -42.81 -33.62
N HIS A 156 119.75 -42.00 -34.01
CA HIS A 156 119.69 -40.54 -33.86
C HIS A 156 118.58 -39.94 -34.72
N ARG A 157 118.52 -40.31 -36.00
CA ARG A 157 117.48 -39.85 -36.93
C ARG A 157 116.08 -40.24 -36.47
N ASN A 158 115.89 -41.45 -35.96
CA ASN A 158 114.61 -41.88 -35.39
C ASN A 158 114.28 -41.08 -34.11
N ALA A 159 115.26 -40.82 -33.24
CA ALA A 159 115.05 -39.99 -32.06
C ALA A 159 114.67 -38.53 -32.42
N GLU A 160 115.29 -37.96 -33.45
CA GLU A 160 114.93 -36.64 -34.00
C GLU A 160 113.52 -36.64 -34.59
N GLN A 161 113.16 -37.64 -35.39
CA GLN A 161 111.80 -37.78 -35.93
C GLN A 161 110.74 -37.91 -34.82
N GLN A 162 111.05 -38.60 -33.71
CA GLN A 162 110.14 -38.66 -32.56
C GLN A 162 110.03 -37.30 -31.86
N ARG A 163 111.13 -36.55 -31.73
CA ARG A 163 111.08 -35.18 -31.18
C ARG A 163 110.23 -34.25 -32.05
N GLU A 164 110.38 -34.33 -33.37
CA GLU A 164 109.56 -33.55 -34.31
C GLU A 164 108.07 -33.92 -34.22
N LYS A 165 107.74 -35.21 -34.13
CA LYS A 165 106.35 -35.67 -33.90
C LYS A 165 105.75 -35.10 -32.62
N VAL A 166 106.50 -35.13 -31.52
CA VAL A 166 106.07 -34.54 -30.24
C VAL A 166 105.81 -33.04 -30.37
N LEU A 167 106.72 -32.29 -31.00
CA LEU A 167 106.54 -30.85 -31.23
C LEU A 167 105.31 -30.56 -32.10
N LEU A 168 105.04 -31.39 -33.10
CA LEU A 168 103.86 -31.26 -33.95
C LEU A 168 102.57 -31.53 -33.16
N ILE A 169 102.54 -32.59 -32.34
CA ILE A 169 101.42 -32.90 -31.44
C ILE A 169 101.17 -31.73 -30.49
N GLU A 170 102.20 -31.19 -29.84
CA GLU A 170 102.09 -30.04 -28.94
C GLU A 170 101.52 -28.79 -29.63
N LYS A 171 101.90 -28.56 -30.90
CA LYS A 171 101.36 -27.46 -31.71
C LYS A 171 99.86 -27.67 -31.95
N TYR A 172 99.43 -28.86 -32.36
CA TYR A 172 98.02 -29.18 -32.56
C TYR A 172 97.22 -29.11 -31.26
N GLU A 173 97.76 -29.60 -30.15
CA GLU A 173 97.13 -29.47 -28.84
C GLU A 173 96.95 -28.01 -28.44
N ARG A 174 97.94 -27.15 -28.69
CA ARG A 174 97.83 -25.71 -28.42
C ARG A 174 96.69 -25.09 -29.22
N VAL A 175 96.57 -25.44 -30.49
CA VAL A 175 95.48 -24.97 -31.36
C VAL A 175 94.13 -25.49 -30.86
N LEU A 176 94.02 -26.77 -30.53
CA LEU A 176 92.80 -27.36 -29.98
C LEU A 176 92.37 -26.71 -28.66
N ARG A 177 93.32 -26.42 -27.75
CA ARG A 177 93.03 -25.68 -26.51
C ARG A 177 92.51 -24.28 -26.80
N LYS A 178 93.07 -23.56 -27.78
CA LYS A 178 92.58 -22.24 -28.20
C LYS A 178 91.16 -22.31 -28.77
N ILE A 179 90.87 -23.29 -29.63
CA ILE A 179 89.54 -23.49 -30.21
C ILE A 179 88.52 -23.83 -29.11
N ARG A 180 88.85 -24.76 -28.20
CA ARG A 180 87.97 -25.12 -27.07
C ARG A 180 87.67 -23.92 -26.19
N LYS A 181 88.67 -23.10 -25.82
CA LYS A 181 88.47 -21.87 -25.04
C LYS A 181 87.54 -20.88 -25.76
N ARG A 182 87.72 -20.69 -27.08
CA ARG A 182 86.85 -19.84 -27.89
C ARG A 182 85.41 -20.36 -27.89
N HIS A 183 85.22 -21.67 -28.10
CA HIS A 183 83.90 -22.28 -28.12
C HIS A 183 83.19 -22.16 -26.76
N ILE A 184 83.90 -22.40 -25.66
CA ILE A 184 83.36 -22.21 -24.31
C ILE A 184 82.94 -20.74 -24.09
N HIS A 185 83.75 -19.78 -24.57
CA HIS A 185 83.41 -18.37 -24.48
C HIS A 185 82.17 -18.01 -25.31
N GLN A 186 82.06 -18.52 -26.54
CA GLN A 186 80.89 -18.33 -27.40
C GLN A 186 79.61 -18.93 -26.79
N ILE A 187 79.69 -20.15 -26.24
CA ILE A 187 78.58 -20.76 -25.50
C ILE A 187 78.19 -19.88 -24.31
N GLY A 188 79.16 -19.36 -23.57
CA GLY A 188 78.92 -18.44 -22.46
C GLY A 188 78.19 -17.16 -22.88
N GLN A 189 78.61 -16.56 -24.01
CA GLN A 189 77.94 -15.39 -24.57
C GLN A 189 76.50 -15.69 -25.00
N ILE A 190 76.27 -16.80 -25.72
CA ILE A 190 74.93 -17.21 -26.16
C ILE A 190 74.04 -17.47 -24.94
N LYS A 191 74.53 -18.19 -23.93
CA LYS A 191 73.79 -18.46 -22.69
C LYS A 191 73.38 -17.16 -21.99
N ASN A 192 74.30 -16.21 -21.86
CA ASN A 192 74.00 -14.93 -21.22
C ASN A 192 72.96 -14.11 -22.00
N ASN A 193 73.04 -14.08 -23.33
CA ASN A 193 72.05 -13.40 -24.15
C ASN A 193 70.65 -14.02 -23.98
N VAL A 194 70.56 -15.35 -24.00
CA VAL A 194 69.28 -16.06 -23.76
C VAL A 194 68.73 -15.74 -22.36
N LEU A 195 69.58 -15.69 -21.33
CA LEU A 195 69.15 -15.31 -19.98
C LEU A 195 68.62 -13.88 -19.93
N LEU A 196 69.28 -12.93 -20.59
CA LEU A 196 68.83 -11.54 -20.66
C LEU A 196 67.47 -11.42 -21.39
N ASP A 197 67.27 -12.16 -22.47
CA ASP A 197 65.99 -12.18 -23.20
C ASP A 197 64.86 -12.76 -22.34
N VAL A 198 65.15 -13.83 -21.58
CA VAL A 198 64.19 -14.44 -20.65
C VAL A 198 63.86 -13.46 -19.51
N ASP A 199 64.86 -12.81 -18.92
CA ASP A 199 64.65 -11.82 -17.86
C ASP A 199 63.83 -10.62 -18.36
N PHE A 200 64.12 -10.13 -19.56
CA PHE A 200 63.32 -9.09 -20.23
C PHE A 200 61.86 -9.53 -20.41
N LEU A 201 61.64 -10.76 -20.85
CA LEU A 201 60.29 -11.30 -21.05
C LEU A 201 59.54 -11.44 -19.73
N ILE A 202 60.19 -11.96 -18.67
CA ILE A 202 59.62 -12.04 -17.32
C ILE A 202 59.22 -10.64 -16.82
N GLN A 203 60.09 -9.65 -17.01
CA GLN A 203 59.82 -8.27 -16.60
C GLN A 203 58.64 -7.69 -17.38
N LYS A 204 58.57 -7.93 -18.70
CA LYS A 204 57.44 -7.51 -19.54
C LYS A 204 56.11 -8.10 -19.06
N TYR A 205 56.05 -9.40 -18.81
CA TYR A 205 54.83 -10.04 -18.30
C TYR A 205 54.45 -9.58 -16.89
N ARG A 206 55.42 -9.35 -16.01
CA ARG A 206 55.17 -8.75 -14.69
C ARG A 206 54.55 -7.36 -14.81
N ASN A 207 55.09 -6.51 -15.67
CA ASN A 207 54.56 -5.15 -15.88
C ASN A 207 53.13 -5.18 -16.40
N VAL A 208 52.86 -5.98 -17.44
CA VAL A 208 51.50 -6.16 -17.99
C VAL A 208 50.53 -6.69 -16.93
N SER A 209 50.97 -7.64 -16.10
CA SER A 209 50.14 -8.19 -15.01
C SER A 209 49.83 -7.15 -13.94
N LEU A 210 50.79 -6.28 -13.60
CA LEU A 210 50.60 -5.20 -12.64
C LEU A 210 49.65 -4.12 -13.18
N GLU A 211 49.80 -3.73 -14.45
CA GLU A 211 48.89 -2.79 -15.10
C GLU A 211 47.46 -3.33 -15.13
N LEU A 212 47.28 -4.60 -15.50
CA LEU A 212 45.97 -5.24 -15.51
C LEU A 212 45.36 -5.29 -14.11
N LEU A 213 46.15 -5.57 -13.08
CA LEU A 213 45.69 -5.57 -11.69
C LEU A 213 45.28 -4.16 -11.24
N GLN A 214 46.03 -3.13 -11.60
CA GLN A 214 45.69 -1.73 -11.31
C GLN A 214 44.40 -1.31 -12.01
N ILE A 215 44.24 -1.64 -13.29
CA ILE A 215 43.01 -1.41 -14.05
C ILE A 215 41.83 -2.14 -13.41
N GLY A 216 42.02 -3.41 -13.03
CA GLY A 216 41.01 -4.21 -12.34
C GLY A 216 40.56 -3.56 -11.03
N ARG A 217 41.51 -3.16 -10.17
CA ARG A 217 41.22 -2.46 -8.91
C ARG A 217 40.51 -1.11 -9.15
N LYS A 218 40.92 -0.35 -10.16
CA LYS A 218 40.30 0.94 -10.50
C LYS A 218 38.84 0.75 -10.95
N LYS A 219 38.59 -0.14 -11.91
CA LYS A 219 37.24 -0.45 -12.38
C LYS A 219 36.33 -1.00 -11.28
N GLU A 220 36.88 -1.81 -10.39
CA GLU A 220 36.12 -2.33 -9.25
C GLU A 220 35.72 -1.24 -8.25
N LYS A 221 36.61 -0.25 -8.02
CA LYS A 221 36.27 0.94 -7.21
C LYS A 221 35.22 1.80 -7.90
N GLU A 222 35.38 2.09 -9.19
CA GLU A 222 34.40 2.86 -9.99
C GLU A 222 33.02 2.19 -9.93
N LYS A 223 32.94 0.88 -10.18
CA LYS A 223 31.69 0.11 -10.08
C LYS A 223 31.05 0.20 -8.69
N ARG A 224 31.84 0.13 -7.61
CA ARG A 224 31.31 0.29 -6.24
C ARG A 224 30.77 1.70 -6.01
N GLU A 225 31.46 2.72 -6.50
CA GLU A 225 31.05 4.11 -6.36
C GLU A 225 29.78 4.42 -7.19
N GLU A 226 29.70 3.93 -8.42
CA GLU A 226 28.49 4.05 -9.26
C GLU A 226 27.30 3.35 -8.63
N ASN A 227 27.48 2.11 -8.13
CA ASN A 227 26.43 1.39 -7.41
C ASN A 227 25.98 2.15 -6.16
N ARG A 228 26.92 2.76 -5.43
CA ARG A 228 26.62 3.58 -4.26
C ARG A 228 25.82 4.82 -4.66
N LYS A 229 26.26 5.57 -5.68
CA LYS A 229 25.56 6.75 -6.21
C LYS A 229 24.15 6.41 -6.69
N MET A 230 24.00 5.31 -7.43
CA MET A 230 22.70 4.81 -7.88
C MET A 230 21.79 4.50 -6.68
N THR A 231 22.31 3.78 -5.68
CA THR A 231 21.55 3.46 -4.47
C THR A 231 21.15 4.72 -3.70
N GLU A 232 22.06 5.67 -3.53
CA GLU A 232 21.81 6.96 -2.88
C GLU A 232 20.75 7.77 -3.63
N MET A 233 20.79 7.81 -4.96
CA MET A 233 19.77 8.43 -5.80
C MET A 233 18.40 7.77 -5.61
N CYS A 234 18.33 6.44 -5.63
CA CYS A 234 17.07 5.71 -5.40
C CYS A 234 16.49 6.01 -4.02
N VAL A 235 17.32 5.98 -2.97
CA VAL A 235 16.89 6.30 -1.60
C VAL A 235 16.42 7.75 -1.51
N ALA A 236 17.13 8.69 -2.13
CA ALA A 236 16.73 10.09 -2.16
C ALA A 236 15.39 10.29 -2.90
N ALA A 237 15.18 9.60 -4.02
CA ALA A 237 13.92 9.64 -4.76
C ALA A 237 12.75 9.08 -3.93
N CYS A 238 12.94 7.94 -3.25
CA CYS A 238 11.93 7.39 -2.34
C CYS A 238 11.60 8.34 -1.19
N ARG A 239 12.62 8.96 -0.56
CA ARG A 239 12.39 9.93 0.52
C ARG A 239 11.64 11.18 0.06
N ARG A 240 11.96 11.69 -1.14
CA ARG A 240 11.23 12.82 -1.73
C ARG A 240 9.77 12.45 -2.00
N PHE A 241 9.53 11.30 -2.61
CA PHE A 241 8.19 10.80 -2.85
C PHE A 241 7.39 10.64 -1.54
N GLU A 242 7.99 10.06 -0.50
CA GLU A 242 7.34 9.93 0.81
C GLU A 242 7.01 11.30 1.43
N ALA A 243 7.90 12.28 1.30
CA ALA A 243 7.66 13.64 1.79
C ALA A 243 6.52 14.31 1.02
N ASP A 244 6.52 14.19 -0.31
CA ASP A 244 5.50 14.77 -1.18
C ASP A 244 4.12 14.16 -0.91
N VAL A 245 4.03 12.84 -0.72
CA VAL A 245 2.79 12.16 -0.35
C VAL A 245 2.29 12.62 1.02
N LYS A 246 3.18 12.77 2.00
CA LYS A 246 2.81 13.28 3.34
C LYS A 246 2.29 14.71 3.28
N GLU A 247 2.97 15.59 2.55
CA GLU A 247 2.56 17.00 2.45
C GLU A 247 1.27 17.16 1.64
N SER A 248 1.12 16.37 0.56
CA SER A 248 -0.13 16.31 -0.21
C SER A 248 -1.31 15.82 0.65
N ALA A 249 -1.12 14.75 1.41
CA ALA A 249 -2.15 14.23 2.32
C ALA A 249 -2.51 15.26 3.40
N LYS A 250 -1.51 15.92 3.99
CA LYS A 250 -1.73 16.99 4.98
C LYS A 250 -2.50 18.17 4.40
N THR A 251 -2.14 18.60 3.19
CA THR A 251 -2.83 19.70 2.49
C THR A 251 -4.27 19.33 2.17
N ALA A 252 -4.52 18.10 1.69
CA ALA A 252 -5.86 17.60 1.42
C ALA A 252 -6.72 17.51 2.68
N MET A 253 -6.16 17.01 3.79
CA MET A 253 -6.85 16.96 5.08
C MET A 253 -7.19 18.36 5.61
N GLN A 254 -6.26 19.32 5.49
CA GLN A 254 -6.52 20.71 5.90
C GLN A 254 -7.60 21.36 5.05
N ALA A 255 -7.58 21.13 3.73
CA ALA A 255 -8.62 21.63 2.83
C ALA A 255 -10.00 21.05 3.19
N GLN A 256 -10.08 19.74 3.43
CA GLN A 256 -11.32 19.09 3.86
C GLN A 256 -11.79 19.61 5.23
N GLN A 257 -10.87 19.80 6.18
CA GLN A 257 -11.20 20.35 7.49
C GLN A 257 -11.75 21.77 7.40
N ALA A 258 -11.17 22.61 6.52
CA ALA A 258 -11.68 23.96 6.25
C ALA A 258 -13.06 23.94 5.59
N GLU A 259 -13.30 23.03 4.64
CA GLU A 259 -14.59 22.85 3.99
C GLU A 259 -15.67 22.39 4.98
N VAL A 260 -15.36 21.41 5.83
CA VAL A 260 -16.26 20.95 6.90
C VAL A 260 -16.54 22.08 7.89
N ALA A 261 -15.52 22.85 8.29
CA ALA A 261 -15.71 24.00 9.18
C ALA A 261 -16.63 25.07 8.56
N LYS A 262 -16.49 25.34 7.26
CA LYS A 262 -17.38 26.23 6.51
C LYS A 262 -18.82 25.69 6.48
N ALA A 263 -19.00 24.42 6.13
CA ALA A 263 -20.32 23.78 6.11
C ALA A 263 -21.00 23.81 7.49
N ILE A 264 -20.25 23.56 8.57
CA ILE A 264 -20.76 23.70 9.95
C ILE A 264 -21.15 25.15 10.23
N GLY A 265 -20.34 26.12 9.80
CA GLY A 265 -20.65 27.55 9.95
C GLY A 265 -21.93 27.95 9.22
N ASP A 266 -22.11 27.49 7.99
CA ASP A 266 -23.29 27.76 7.17
C ASP A 266 -24.55 27.08 7.76
N ALA A 267 -24.45 25.82 8.19
CA ALA A 267 -25.53 25.12 8.89
C ALA A 267 -25.92 25.82 10.22
N LYS A 268 -24.95 26.37 10.96
CA LYS A 268 -25.23 27.16 12.18
C LYS A 268 -25.99 28.46 11.86
N LYS A 269 -25.61 29.17 10.80
CA LYS A 269 -26.31 30.38 10.34
C LYS A 269 -27.73 30.07 9.89
N GLU A 270 -27.91 29.02 9.10
CA GLU A 270 -29.23 28.56 8.66
C GLU A 270 -30.11 28.18 9.85
N ASN A 271 -29.57 27.41 10.82
CA ASN A 271 -30.30 27.04 12.02
C ASN A 271 -30.71 28.26 12.86
N ALA A 272 -29.84 29.27 12.98
CA ALA A 272 -30.18 30.54 13.62
C ALA A 272 -31.31 31.28 12.88
N ALA A 273 -31.27 31.33 11.55
CA ALA A 273 -32.32 31.93 10.72
C ALA A 273 -33.66 31.17 10.85
N LEU A 274 -33.63 29.85 10.84
CA LEU A 274 -34.80 29.00 11.04
C LEU A 274 -35.39 29.17 12.44
N LYS A 275 -34.56 29.20 13.49
CA LYS A 275 -35.02 29.48 14.86
C LYS A 275 -35.70 30.85 14.98
N LYS A 276 -35.13 31.88 14.35
CA LYS A 276 -35.74 33.21 14.28
C LYS A 276 -37.10 33.13 13.58
N LYS A 277 -37.19 32.49 12.43
CA LYS A 277 -38.44 32.34 11.67
C LYS A 277 -39.51 31.54 12.43
N ILE A 278 -39.12 30.49 13.16
CA ILE A 278 -40.02 29.74 14.05
C ILE A 278 -40.57 30.64 15.15
N SER A 279 -39.72 31.47 15.78
CA SER A 279 -40.16 32.39 16.83
C SER A 279 -41.11 33.48 16.31
N GLU A 280 -40.83 34.02 15.11
CA GLU A 280 -41.70 34.99 14.44
C GLU A 280 -43.07 34.39 14.10
N LEU A 281 -43.10 33.19 13.50
CA LEU A 281 -44.35 32.49 13.20
C LEU A 281 -45.15 32.15 14.46
N LYS A 282 -44.48 31.74 15.54
CA LYS A 282 -45.14 31.48 16.83
C LYS A 282 -45.78 32.74 17.40
N ASN A 283 -45.09 33.87 17.34
CA ASN A 283 -45.63 35.16 17.79
C ASN A 283 -46.80 35.60 16.93
N GLN A 284 -46.70 35.46 15.60
CA GLN A 284 -47.78 35.78 14.67
C GLN A 284 -49.04 34.95 14.97
N MET A 285 -48.88 33.63 15.14
CA MET A 285 -49.98 32.73 15.48
C MET A 285 -50.65 33.11 16.81
N GLU A 286 -49.88 33.47 17.84
CA GLU A 286 -50.44 33.94 19.12
C GLU A 286 -51.13 35.30 18.99
N GLU A 287 -50.65 36.18 18.10
CA GLU A 287 -51.31 37.44 17.82
C GLU A 287 -52.61 37.25 17.03
N ASP A 288 -52.62 36.37 16.04
CA ASP A 288 -53.80 36.02 15.26
C ASP A 288 -54.85 35.33 16.13
N LYS A 289 -54.43 34.43 17.04
CA LYS A 289 -55.32 33.82 18.03
C LYS A 289 -55.93 34.86 18.97
N ARG A 290 -55.15 35.84 19.43
CA ARG A 290 -55.65 36.97 20.24
C ARG A 290 -56.61 37.86 19.45
N LYS A 291 -56.32 38.16 18.18
CA LYS A 291 -57.21 38.92 17.30
C LYS A 291 -58.52 38.19 17.04
N ALA A 292 -58.46 36.91 16.70
CA ALA A 292 -59.63 36.06 16.49
C ALA A 292 -60.49 35.99 17.76
N GLY A 293 -59.88 35.71 18.92
CA GLY A 293 -60.59 35.73 20.20
C GLY A 293 -61.21 37.08 20.54
N SER A 294 -60.53 38.20 20.25
CA SER A 294 -61.10 39.53 20.44
C SER A 294 -62.30 39.80 19.53
N ILE A 295 -62.26 39.36 18.27
CA ILE A 295 -63.37 39.49 17.33
C ILE A 295 -64.56 38.66 17.82
N GLU A 296 -64.33 37.41 18.25
CA GLU A 296 -65.36 36.53 18.76
C GLU A 296 -66.01 37.09 20.03
N VAL A 297 -65.21 37.56 20.99
CA VAL A 297 -65.71 38.22 22.20
C VAL A 297 -66.53 39.48 21.87
N LYS A 298 -66.05 40.33 20.93
CA LYS A 298 -66.82 41.51 20.49
C LYS A 298 -68.15 41.12 19.83
N ALA A 299 -68.16 40.09 19.01
CA ALA A 299 -69.38 39.59 18.37
C ALA A 299 -70.38 39.06 19.41
N LEU A 300 -69.91 38.27 20.39
CA LEU A 300 -70.73 37.80 21.50
C LEU A 300 -71.24 38.96 22.37
N GLN A 301 -70.41 39.95 22.65
CA GLN A 301 -70.78 41.13 23.44
C GLN A 301 -71.80 42.02 22.71
N ASN A 302 -71.71 42.15 21.38
CA ASN A 302 -72.72 42.83 20.57
C ASN A 302 -74.05 42.07 20.60
N ARG A 303 -74.02 40.76 20.39
CA ARG A 303 -75.22 39.91 20.44
C ARG A 303 -75.88 39.93 21.82
N LEU A 304 -75.09 39.96 22.89
CA LEU A 304 -75.61 40.10 24.25
C LEU A 304 -76.30 41.47 24.44
N ARG A 305 -75.70 42.56 23.96
CA ARG A 305 -76.31 43.90 24.01
C ARG A 305 -77.63 43.95 23.25
N GLU A 306 -77.68 43.41 22.03
CA GLU A 306 -78.91 43.31 21.24
C GLU A 306 -80.01 42.51 21.96
N GLN A 307 -79.64 41.39 22.59
CA GLN A 307 -80.58 40.61 23.40
C GLN A 307 -81.07 41.37 24.63
N CYS A 308 -80.19 42.11 25.31
CA CYS A 308 -80.58 42.98 26.43
C CYS A 308 -81.56 44.07 25.97
N THR A 309 -81.30 44.76 24.85
CA THR A 309 -82.19 45.81 24.34
C THR A 309 -83.56 45.25 23.97
N VAL A 310 -83.60 44.10 23.29
CA VAL A 310 -84.88 43.43 22.97
C VAL A 310 -85.62 43.00 24.24
N ASN A 311 -84.90 42.54 25.28
CA ASN A 311 -85.51 42.20 26.56
C ASN A 311 -86.12 43.42 27.27
N ASP A 312 -85.40 44.55 27.28
CA ASP A 312 -85.87 45.80 27.86
C ASP A 312 -87.11 46.34 27.12
N GLU A 313 -87.11 46.26 25.78
CA GLU A 313 -88.28 46.59 24.96
C GLU A 313 -89.48 45.68 25.30
N LEU A 314 -89.25 44.37 25.41
CA LEU A 314 -90.30 43.41 25.79
C LEU A 314 -90.85 43.69 27.19
N ARG A 315 -90.00 43.99 28.17
CA ARG A 315 -90.41 44.40 29.52
C ARG A 315 -91.25 45.67 29.50
N SER A 316 -90.87 46.65 28.68
CA SER A 316 -91.63 47.89 28.49
C SER A 316 -92.99 47.63 27.84
N ALA A 317 -93.06 46.77 26.83
CA ALA A 317 -94.29 46.35 26.16
C ALA A 317 -95.24 45.64 27.14
N ILE A 318 -94.75 44.64 27.88
CA ILE A 318 -95.51 43.94 28.93
C ILE A 318 -96.04 44.93 29.96
N SER A 319 -95.22 45.89 30.39
CA SER A 319 -95.64 46.90 31.36
C SER A 319 -96.72 47.84 30.82
N ARG A 320 -96.68 48.16 29.52
CA ARG A 320 -97.70 48.98 28.86
C ARG A 320 -99.01 48.22 28.69
N GLU A 321 -98.95 46.99 28.19
CA GLU A 321 -100.10 46.10 28.04
C GLU A 321 -100.78 45.85 29.39
N ARG A 322 -99.99 45.66 30.46
CA ARG A 322 -100.53 45.57 31.83
C ARG A 322 -101.32 46.81 32.24
N LYS A 323 -100.80 48.02 31.95
CA LYS A 323 -101.50 49.29 32.24
C LYS A 323 -102.77 49.46 31.39
N GLU A 324 -102.73 49.06 30.12
CA GLU A 324 -103.90 49.10 29.23
C GLU A 324 -104.99 48.12 29.70
N HIS A 325 -104.61 46.91 30.11
CA HIS A 325 -105.52 45.95 30.73
C HIS A 325 -106.11 46.47 32.04
N GLU A 326 -105.29 47.07 32.91
CA GLU A 326 -105.75 47.68 34.17
C GLU A 326 -106.75 48.81 33.89
N MET A 327 -106.49 49.65 32.90
CA MET A 327 -107.38 50.74 32.49
C MET A 327 -108.69 50.21 31.89
N SER A 328 -108.60 49.19 31.03
CA SER A 328 -109.77 48.53 30.44
C SER A 328 -110.63 47.85 31.52
N LEU A 329 -109.99 47.24 32.51
CA LEU A 329 -110.67 46.64 33.65
C LEU A 329 -111.36 47.71 34.51
N MET A 330 -110.71 48.85 34.77
CA MET A 330 -111.32 49.97 35.49
C MET A 330 -112.50 50.60 34.73
N ASP A 331 -112.41 50.72 33.41
CA ASP A 331 -113.52 51.17 32.56
C ASP A 331 -114.69 50.18 32.60
N LEU A 332 -114.39 48.87 32.57
CA LEU A 332 -115.41 47.83 32.73
C LEU A 332 -116.07 47.89 34.11
N TYR A 333 -115.29 48.01 35.19
CA TYR A 333 -115.83 48.20 36.54
C TYR A 333 -116.74 49.43 36.61
N SER A 334 -116.31 50.56 36.03
CA SER A 334 -117.12 51.80 35.98
C SER A 334 -118.43 51.62 35.21
N LYS A 335 -118.41 50.89 34.09
CA LYS A 335 -119.61 50.56 33.30
C LYS A 335 -120.55 49.63 34.06
N VAL A 336 -120.02 48.61 34.73
CA VAL A 336 -120.79 47.69 35.56
C VAL A 336 -121.44 48.44 36.72
N ASP A 337 -120.70 49.28 37.43
CA ASP A 337 -121.24 50.13 38.50
C ASP A 337 -122.35 51.06 38.00
N LEU A 338 -122.18 51.65 36.82
CA LEU A 338 -123.22 52.47 36.20
C LEU A 338 -124.47 51.66 35.84
N GLN A 339 -124.29 50.44 35.31
CA GLN A 339 -125.40 49.53 35.03
C GLN A 339 -126.11 49.11 36.32
N ILE A 340 -125.38 48.77 37.38
CA ILE A 340 -125.93 48.44 38.70
C ILE A 340 -126.78 49.60 39.20
N LYS A 341 -126.24 50.83 39.22
CA LYS A 341 -127.00 52.03 39.60
C LYS A 341 -128.25 52.23 38.76
N THR A 342 -128.15 52.02 37.45
CA THR A 342 -129.30 52.13 36.53
C THR A 342 -130.37 51.08 36.84
N TYR A 343 -129.97 49.83 37.14
CA TYR A 343 -130.88 48.77 37.55
C TYR A 343 -131.51 49.07 38.91
N GLU A 344 -130.74 49.54 39.89
CA GLU A 344 -131.23 49.97 41.20
C GLU A 344 -132.29 51.08 41.05
N GLU A 345 -131.99 52.13 40.29
CA GLU A 345 -132.94 53.21 40.00
C GLU A 345 -134.21 52.71 39.30
N ASN A 346 -134.07 51.79 38.34
CA ASN A 346 -135.21 51.20 37.64
C ASN A 346 -136.06 50.32 38.56
N ILE A 347 -135.44 49.52 39.44
CA ILE A 347 -136.14 48.73 40.46
C ILE A 347 -136.94 49.65 41.38
N VAL A 348 -136.30 50.72 41.90
CA VAL A 348 -136.98 51.72 42.74
C VAL A 348 -138.17 52.34 42.00
N LYS A 349 -138.01 52.71 40.73
CA LYS A 349 -139.12 53.23 39.90
C LYS A 349 -140.26 52.23 39.74
N VAL A 350 -139.96 50.96 39.43
CA VAL A 350 -140.98 49.91 39.27
C VAL A 350 -141.73 49.66 40.58
N PHE A 351 -141.02 49.56 41.72
CA PHE A 351 -141.67 49.41 43.01
C PHE A 351 -142.50 50.64 43.39
N HIS A 352 -142.04 51.84 43.07
CA HIS A 352 -142.81 53.07 43.25
C HIS A 352 -144.10 53.06 42.42
N ASP A 353 -144.03 52.65 41.15
CA ASP A 353 -145.20 52.51 40.28
C ASP A 353 -146.20 51.46 40.80
N ILE A 354 -145.72 50.34 41.36
CA ILE A 354 -146.56 49.32 42.00
C ILE A 354 -147.26 49.87 43.25
N LEU A 355 -146.54 50.62 44.08
CA LEU A 355 -147.10 51.24 45.29
C LEU A 355 -148.17 52.28 44.93
N LEU A 356 -147.92 53.11 43.91
CA LEU A 356 -148.90 54.06 43.38
C LEU A 356 -150.16 53.38 42.84
N ARG A 357 -150.01 52.27 42.07
CA ARG A 357 -151.15 51.47 41.58
C ARG A 357 -152.01 50.90 42.72
N ASN A 358 -151.41 50.60 43.87
CA ASN A 358 -152.09 50.08 45.05
C ASN A 358 -152.60 51.17 46.01
N LYS A 359 -152.62 52.45 45.60
CA LYS A 359 -153.04 53.62 46.39
C LYS A 359 -152.21 53.85 47.67
N ILE A 360 -150.95 53.43 47.70
CA ILE A 360 -150.01 53.72 48.79
C ILE A 360 -149.21 54.95 48.39
N ASN A 361 -149.43 56.07 49.09
CA ASN A 361 -148.79 57.34 48.79
C ASN A 361 -147.44 57.44 49.53
N MET A 362 -146.34 57.04 48.89
CA MET A 362 -144.98 57.07 49.44
C MET A 362 -144.03 57.67 48.39
N GLY A 363 -143.26 58.69 48.76
CA GLY A 363 -142.37 59.40 47.82
C GLY A 363 -141.20 58.54 47.33
N VAL A 364 -140.69 58.82 46.12
CA VAL A 364 -139.57 58.07 45.48
C VAL A 364 -138.33 58.03 46.39
N ASP A 365 -137.97 59.16 47.02
CA ASP A 365 -136.80 59.25 47.90
C ASP A 365 -136.99 58.50 49.23
N GLU A 366 -138.24 58.39 49.69
CA GLU A 366 -138.62 57.67 50.90
C GLU A 366 -138.58 56.15 50.69
N LEU A 367 -139.05 55.69 49.52
CA LEU A 367 -138.94 54.30 49.09
C LEU A 367 -137.47 53.89 48.89
N SER A 368 -136.69 54.71 48.20
CA SER A 368 -135.27 54.45 47.95
C SER A 368 -134.49 54.32 49.26
N ARG A 369 -134.75 55.21 50.23
CA ARG A 369 -134.14 55.15 51.58
C ARG A 369 -134.58 53.92 52.37
N CYS A 370 -135.84 53.50 52.25
CA CYS A 370 -136.36 52.32 52.91
C CYS A 370 -135.73 51.04 52.36
N ILE A 371 -135.60 50.93 51.03
CA ILE A 371 -134.90 49.83 50.36
C ILE A 371 -133.42 49.82 50.75
N GLN A 372 -132.73 50.97 50.74
CA GLN A 372 -131.32 51.08 51.12
C GLN A 372 -131.09 50.62 52.58
N VAL A 373 -131.89 51.11 53.53
CA VAL A 373 -131.79 50.71 54.96
C VAL A 373 -132.06 49.21 55.13
N THR A 374 -133.00 48.64 54.37
CA THR A 374 -133.32 47.21 54.44
C THR A 374 -132.23 46.35 53.80
N MET A 375 -131.65 46.78 52.68
CA MET A 375 -130.55 46.11 51.99
C MET A 375 -129.23 46.20 52.78
N ASP A 376 -128.92 47.35 53.38
CA ASP A 376 -127.76 47.51 54.27
C ASP A 376 -127.91 46.68 55.56
N ALA A 377 -129.13 46.47 56.05
CA ALA A 377 -129.39 45.54 57.16
C ALA A 377 -129.23 44.06 56.74
N HIS A 378 -129.59 43.70 55.51
CA HIS A 378 -129.53 42.32 54.99
C HIS A 378 -128.14 41.91 54.46
N TYR A 379 -127.39 42.84 53.86
CA TYR A 379 -126.12 42.57 53.17
C TYR A 379 -124.95 43.43 53.68
N GLY A 380 -125.18 44.46 54.50
CA GLY A 380 -124.14 45.32 55.06
C GLY A 380 -123.29 44.67 56.17
N GLN A 381 -123.65 43.48 56.64
CA GLN A 381 -122.81 42.64 57.50
C GLN A 381 -121.99 41.65 56.66
N GLY A 382 -121.04 42.18 55.91
CA GLY A 382 -120.21 41.35 55.04
C GLY A 382 -118.97 42.07 54.55
N LYS A 383 -118.14 42.60 55.45
CA LYS A 383 -116.75 42.91 55.09
C LYS A 383 -115.84 41.76 55.48
N LEU A 384 -115.45 41.03 54.43
CA LEU A 384 -114.30 40.15 54.36
C LEU A 384 -113.06 40.75 55.03
N PRO A 385 -112.17 39.93 55.62
CA PRO A 385 -110.81 40.35 55.88
C PRO A 385 -110.13 40.64 54.54
N ALA A 386 -109.54 41.82 54.44
CA ALA A 386 -108.58 42.14 53.40
C ALA A 386 -107.24 41.44 53.70
N ASP A 387 -106.59 41.07 52.61
CA ASP A 387 -105.28 40.42 52.47
C ASP A 387 -104.15 40.96 53.36
#